data_AF-A0A7X9GKP5-F1
#
_entry.id   AF-A0A7X9GKP5-F1
#
_cell.length_a   1.000
_cell.length_b   1.000
_cell.length_c   1.000
_cell.angle_alpha   90.00
_cell.angle_beta   90.00
_cell.angle_gamma   90.00
#
_symmetry.space_group_name_H-M   'P 1'
#
loop_
_entity.id
_entity.type
_entity.pdbx_description
1 polymer ?
#
loop_
_entity_poly.entity_id
_entity_poly.type
_entity_poly.pdbx_seq_one_letter_code
_entity_poly.pdbx_strand_id
1 'polypeptide(L)'
;MKKYKAIFFDWDGTAVLNRRAPVDNVISKMIPLLDKGIKLFIISGTTYENIAGGSLHSLIPVNCLKNLFLGLGRGAFNLGFNDSGKLIELYTNVPDIELRLRIDKAAFEVHQYLLKHYGLKTDIVFSRPNYCKVDLMVDNDRKENLFLQSDEIGRVHDLLSRHGYTYGLAGLLELARKIGKQNDIDIIPTTDAKYLEMGITTKGDNVNYFMQHVVEKNSITSSECCFWGDEFRFLAEGVPGSDAYMITSVSSDCDFFDVSGEMSLLPNNVMGVGGSIESFHKFLEQQLNLY
;
A
#
# COMPACT_ATOMS: atom_id res chain seq x y z
N MET A 1 -9.97 -7.49 -24.10
CA MET A 1 -9.07 -7.09 -22.99
C MET A 1 -7.98 -6.20 -23.57
N LYS A 2 -7.65 -5.08 -22.91
CA LYS A 2 -6.59 -4.16 -23.35
C LYS A 2 -5.22 -4.79 -23.14
N LYS A 3 -4.24 -4.39 -23.94
CA LYS A 3 -2.85 -4.86 -23.89
C LYS A 3 -2.03 -3.87 -23.05
N TYR A 4 -1.57 -4.28 -21.88
CA TYR A 4 -0.82 -3.42 -20.94
C TYR A 4 0.67 -3.68 -21.00
N LYS A 5 1.47 -2.60 -20.97
CA LYS A 5 2.95 -2.67 -20.93
C LYS A 5 3.51 -2.43 -19.53
N ALA A 6 2.73 -1.83 -18.64
CA ALA A 6 3.06 -1.62 -17.25
C ALA A 6 1.89 -2.04 -16.35
N ILE A 7 2.16 -2.90 -15.37
CA ILE A 7 1.15 -3.44 -14.46
C ILE A 7 1.63 -3.18 -13.03
N PHE A 8 0.89 -2.33 -12.34
CA PHE A 8 1.08 -2.00 -10.93
C PHE A 8 0.09 -2.81 -10.09
N PHE A 9 0.54 -3.33 -8.95
CA PHE A 9 -0.35 -4.11 -8.09
C PHE A 9 0.11 -4.15 -6.63
N ASP A 10 -0.83 -4.20 -5.69
CA ASP A 10 -0.51 -4.57 -4.31
C ASP A 10 -0.14 -6.06 -4.19
N TRP A 11 0.64 -6.37 -3.16
CA TRP A 11 1.09 -7.72 -2.89
C TRP A 11 0.06 -8.53 -2.09
N ASP A 12 -0.15 -8.15 -0.84
CA ASP A 12 -1.11 -8.79 0.06
C ASP A 12 -2.54 -8.51 -0.44
N GLY A 13 -3.45 -9.49 -0.35
CA GLY A 13 -4.85 -9.34 -0.77
C GLY A 13 -5.10 -9.35 -2.28
N THR A 14 -4.08 -8.98 -3.08
CA THR A 14 -4.15 -8.88 -4.54
C THR A 14 -3.31 -9.93 -5.27
N ALA A 15 -1.97 -9.91 -5.10
CA ALA A 15 -1.08 -10.89 -5.73
C ALA A 15 -1.05 -12.22 -4.98
N VAL A 16 -1.13 -12.17 -3.65
CA VAL A 16 -1.17 -13.32 -2.75
C VAL A 16 -2.22 -13.10 -1.69
N LEU A 17 -2.76 -14.17 -1.13
CA LEU A 17 -3.80 -14.07 -0.10
C LEU A 17 -3.29 -13.27 1.12
N ASN A 18 -2.06 -13.54 1.56
CA ASN A 18 -1.35 -12.81 2.60
C ASN A 18 0.15 -13.12 2.54
N ARG A 19 0.97 -12.41 3.33
CA ARG A 19 2.43 -12.52 3.36
C ARG A 19 3.02 -13.92 3.59
N ARG A 20 2.24 -14.86 4.15
CA ARG A 20 2.66 -16.25 4.40
C ARG A 20 2.14 -17.22 3.33
N ALA A 21 1.29 -16.75 2.41
CA ALA A 21 0.71 -17.59 1.38
C ALA A 21 1.79 -18.04 0.36
N PRO A 22 1.62 -19.22 -0.25
CA PRO A 22 2.49 -19.68 -1.32
C PRO A 22 2.52 -18.69 -2.49
N VAL A 23 3.70 -18.49 -3.06
CA VAL A 23 3.93 -17.52 -4.15
C VAL A 23 4.07 -18.18 -5.52
N ASP A 24 4.26 -19.50 -5.58
CA ASP A 24 4.60 -20.22 -6.81
C ASP A 24 3.62 -19.93 -7.97
N ASN A 25 2.32 -19.87 -7.65
CA ASN A 25 1.28 -19.62 -8.64
C ASN A 25 1.44 -18.23 -9.29
N VAL A 26 1.57 -17.18 -8.48
CA VAL A 26 1.72 -15.81 -9.01
C VAL A 26 3.05 -15.61 -9.72
N ILE A 27 4.14 -16.18 -9.19
CA ILE A 27 5.47 -16.10 -9.80
C ILE A 27 5.49 -16.77 -11.17
N SER A 28 4.88 -17.96 -11.30
CA SER A 28 4.81 -18.67 -12.58
C SER A 28 4.08 -17.87 -13.67
N LYS A 29 3.15 -16.98 -13.28
CA LYS A 29 2.41 -16.08 -14.17
C LYS A 29 3.17 -14.80 -14.48
N MET A 30 3.96 -14.29 -13.52
CA MET A 30 4.77 -13.09 -13.68
C MET A 30 5.95 -13.30 -14.64
N ILE A 31 6.66 -14.44 -14.53
CA ILE A 31 7.91 -14.69 -15.29
C ILE A 31 7.72 -14.52 -16.81
N PRO A 32 6.71 -15.14 -17.46
CA PRO A 32 6.54 -14.98 -18.91
C PRO A 32 6.26 -13.55 -19.37
N LEU A 33 5.55 -12.75 -18.55
CA LEU A 33 5.28 -11.35 -18.83
C LEU A 33 6.56 -10.52 -18.73
N LEU A 34 7.35 -10.74 -17.67
CA LEU A 34 8.65 -10.09 -17.47
C LEU A 34 9.62 -10.42 -18.62
N ASP A 35 9.66 -11.67 -19.08
CA ASP A 35 10.52 -12.10 -20.20
C ASP A 35 10.14 -11.40 -21.51
N LYS A 36 8.83 -11.16 -21.73
CA LYS A 36 8.30 -10.38 -22.86
C LYS A 36 8.50 -8.86 -22.74
N GLY A 37 9.15 -8.37 -21.68
CA GLY A 37 9.44 -6.96 -21.51
C GLY A 37 8.34 -6.16 -20.80
N ILE A 38 7.30 -6.81 -20.28
CA ILE A 38 6.24 -6.13 -19.52
C ILE A 38 6.80 -5.71 -18.17
N LYS A 39 6.58 -4.45 -17.82
CA LYS A 39 7.03 -3.89 -16.56
C LYS A 39 6.03 -4.23 -15.47
N LEU A 40 6.47 -4.94 -14.44
CA LEU A 40 5.67 -5.28 -13.26
C LEU A 40 6.14 -4.44 -12.07
N PHE A 41 5.19 -3.84 -11.34
CA PHE A 41 5.46 -3.00 -10.20
C PHE A 41 4.66 -3.51 -9.00
N ILE A 42 5.36 -4.03 -7.99
CA ILE A 42 4.73 -4.39 -6.71
C ILE A 42 4.70 -3.13 -5.84
N ILE A 43 3.51 -2.62 -5.53
CA ILE A 43 3.32 -1.40 -4.73
C ILE A 43 2.63 -1.76 -3.41
N SER A 44 3.42 -1.86 -2.33
CA SER A 44 2.93 -2.35 -1.05
C SER A 44 3.35 -1.51 0.15
N GLY A 45 2.53 -1.54 1.20
CA GLY A 45 2.81 -0.85 2.46
C GLY A 45 3.86 -1.56 3.34
N THR A 46 4.24 -2.78 2.96
CA THR A 46 5.16 -3.65 3.70
C THR A 46 6.61 -3.51 3.22
N THR A 47 7.55 -4.21 3.87
CA THR A 47 8.98 -4.25 3.51
C THR A 47 9.31 -5.49 2.69
N TYR A 48 10.50 -5.50 2.07
CA TYR A 48 10.93 -6.55 1.15
C TYR A 48 10.94 -7.95 1.79
N GLU A 49 11.22 -8.06 3.09
CA GLU A 49 11.21 -9.33 3.84
C GLU A 49 9.81 -9.98 3.86
N ASN A 50 8.75 -9.19 3.70
CA ASN A 50 7.37 -9.67 3.63
C ASN A 50 6.93 -10.00 2.20
N ILE A 51 7.74 -9.68 1.19
CA ILE A 51 7.49 -10.04 -0.21
C ILE A 51 8.20 -11.34 -0.52
N ALA A 52 7.44 -12.44 -0.60
CA ALA A 52 7.98 -13.80 -0.80
C ALA A 52 9.12 -14.15 0.18
N GLY A 53 8.98 -13.76 1.46
CA GLY A 53 9.98 -14.01 2.50
C GLY A 53 11.33 -13.31 2.25
N GLY A 54 11.37 -12.22 1.48
CA GLY A 54 12.63 -11.55 1.10
C GLY A 54 13.42 -12.29 0.03
N SER A 55 12.82 -13.26 -0.66
CA SER A 55 13.52 -14.15 -1.60
C SER A 55 13.04 -14.04 -3.04
N LEU A 56 12.23 -13.03 -3.36
CA LEU A 56 11.59 -12.87 -4.67
C LEU A 56 12.58 -12.98 -5.86
N HIS A 57 13.76 -12.38 -5.73
CA HIS A 57 14.80 -12.42 -6.78
C HIS A 57 15.39 -13.81 -7.03
N SER A 58 15.34 -14.70 -6.04
CA SER A 58 15.81 -16.09 -6.18
C SER A 58 14.80 -16.97 -6.92
N LEU A 59 13.54 -16.52 -7.04
CA LEU A 59 12.45 -17.25 -7.68
C LEU A 59 12.24 -16.86 -9.14
N ILE A 60 12.88 -15.77 -9.59
CA ILE A 60 12.70 -15.20 -10.93
C ILE A 60 14.05 -15.22 -11.68
N PRO A 61 14.09 -15.67 -12.95
CA PRO A 61 15.31 -15.63 -13.75
C PRO A 61 15.94 -14.24 -13.83
N VAL A 62 17.26 -14.14 -13.71
CA VAL A 62 17.99 -12.86 -13.65
C VAL A 62 17.68 -11.95 -14.85
N ASN A 63 17.57 -12.52 -16.05
CA ASN A 63 17.24 -11.78 -17.28
C ASN A 63 15.85 -11.12 -17.25
N CYS A 64 14.93 -11.62 -16.42
CA CYS A 64 13.58 -11.09 -16.25
C CYS A 64 13.53 -9.95 -15.22
N LEU A 65 14.44 -9.93 -14.24
CA LEU A 65 14.42 -9.00 -13.10
C LEU A 65 14.54 -7.52 -13.50
N LYS A 66 15.15 -7.21 -14.65
CA LYS A 66 15.22 -5.84 -15.19
C LYS A 66 13.85 -5.20 -15.46
N ASN A 67 12.79 -6.01 -15.52
CA ASN A 67 11.41 -5.58 -15.75
C ASN A 67 10.54 -5.61 -14.48
N LEU A 68 11.12 -5.93 -13.32
CA LEU A 68 10.43 -5.99 -12.04
C LEU A 68 10.90 -4.86 -11.11
N PHE A 69 9.94 -4.14 -10.54
CA PHE A 69 10.18 -2.99 -9.66
C PHE A 69 9.34 -3.13 -8.39
N LEU A 70 9.85 -2.61 -7.27
CA LEU A 70 9.15 -2.68 -5.99
C LEU A 70 9.06 -1.29 -5.35
N GLY A 71 7.83 -0.82 -5.13
CA GLY A 71 7.50 0.35 -4.32
C GLY A 71 7.03 -0.09 -2.95
N LEU A 72 7.90 0.00 -1.95
CA LEU A 72 7.69 -0.61 -0.64
C LEU A 72 7.70 0.42 0.50
N GLY A 73 7.18 0.00 1.65
CA GLY A 73 7.15 0.81 2.86
C GLY A 73 6.29 2.06 2.73
N ARG A 74 5.18 2.00 1.98
CA ARG A 74 4.26 3.14 1.79
C ARG A 74 5.02 4.38 1.28
N GLY A 75 5.78 4.25 0.19
CA GLY A 75 6.56 5.35 -0.38
C GLY A 75 8.02 5.45 0.08
N ALA A 76 8.44 4.64 1.05
CA ALA A 76 9.79 4.69 1.62
C ALA A 76 10.88 4.26 0.62
N PHE A 77 10.62 3.18 -0.12
CA PHE A 77 11.62 2.52 -0.94
C PHE A 77 11.11 2.34 -2.36
N ASN A 78 11.91 2.76 -3.33
CA ASN A 78 11.76 2.41 -4.73
C ASN A 78 12.95 1.54 -5.12
N LEU A 79 12.68 0.27 -5.38
CA LEU A 79 13.69 -0.75 -5.57
C LEU A 79 13.59 -1.34 -6.98
N GLY A 80 14.71 -1.90 -7.42
CA GLY A 80 14.81 -2.70 -8.64
C GLY A 80 15.94 -3.72 -8.50
N PHE A 81 16.38 -4.25 -9.63
CA PHE A 81 17.45 -5.24 -9.68
C PHE A 81 18.54 -4.80 -10.65
N ASN A 82 19.80 -5.02 -10.28
CA ASN A 82 20.92 -4.80 -11.19
C ASN A 82 21.11 -6.00 -12.16
N ASP A 83 22.08 -5.90 -13.07
CA ASP A 83 22.35 -6.95 -14.08
C ASP A 83 22.77 -8.31 -13.49
N SER A 84 23.26 -8.33 -12.25
CA SER A 84 23.55 -9.57 -11.51
C SER A 84 22.35 -10.17 -10.79
N GLY A 85 21.17 -9.54 -10.88
CA GLY A 85 19.95 -9.95 -10.18
C GLY A 85 19.91 -9.56 -8.71
N LYS A 86 20.82 -8.69 -8.26
CA LYS A 86 20.85 -8.20 -6.88
C LYS A 86 19.86 -7.05 -6.71
N LEU A 87 19.09 -7.09 -5.62
CA LEU A 87 18.21 -5.99 -5.20
C LEU A 87 19.03 -4.71 -4.96
N ILE A 88 18.57 -3.60 -5.52
CA ILE A 88 19.18 -2.28 -5.37
C ILE A 88 18.12 -1.23 -5.04
N GLU A 89 18.54 -0.21 -4.30
CA GLU A 89 17.77 1.01 -4.08
C GLU A 89 17.92 1.93 -5.29
N LEU A 90 16.81 2.26 -5.93
CA LEU A 90 16.75 3.24 -7.01
C LEU A 90 16.54 4.65 -6.45
N TYR A 91 15.70 4.75 -5.41
CA TYR A 91 15.43 5.96 -4.66
C TYR A 91 14.75 5.65 -3.32
N THR A 92 15.07 6.41 -2.28
CA THR A 92 14.47 6.25 -0.94
C THR A 92 14.00 7.57 -0.34
N ASN A 93 12.89 7.49 0.39
CA ASN A 93 12.30 8.55 1.20
C ASN A 93 12.30 8.13 2.69
N VAL A 94 13.42 7.57 3.15
CA VAL A 94 13.59 7.24 4.56
C VAL A 94 13.96 8.51 5.32
N PRO A 95 13.21 8.90 6.36
CA PRO A 95 13.53 10.09 7.15
C PRO A 95 14.88 9.92 7.85
N ASP A 96 15.62 11.03 7.94
CA ASP A 96 16.77 11.09 8.84
C ASP A 96 16.36 10.99 10.31
N ILE A 97 17.35 10.93 11.21
CA ILE A 97 17.11 10.76 12.64
C ILE A 97 16.29 11.92 13.22
N GLU A 98 16.50 13.16 12.76
CA GLU A 98 15.78 14.32 13.32
C GLU A 98 14.32 14.34 12.90
N LEU A 99 14.03 14.09 11.63
CA LEU A 99 12.66 13.94 11.13
C LEU A 99 11.98 12.73 11.78
N ARG A 100 12.71 11.63 11.96
CA ARG A 100 12.20 10.44 12.64
C ARG A 100 11.80 10.72 14.09
N LEU A 101 12.64 11.38 14.87
CA LEU A 101 12.33 11.75 16.25
C LEU A 101 11.09 12.63 16.34
N ARG A 102 10.89 13.54 15.38
CA ARG A 102 9.69 14.38 15.32
C ARG A 102 8.43 13.55 14.98
N ILE A 103 8.53 12.55 14.09
CA ILE A 103 7.42 11.62 13.79
C ILE A 103 7.05 10.81 15.04
N ASP A 104 8.05 10.25 15.72
CA ASP A 104 7.86 9.45 16.94
C ASP A 104 7.20 10.31 18.03
N LYS A 105 7.65 11.56 18.20
CA LYS A 105 7.06 12.52 19.13
C LYS A 105 5.60 12.83 18.78
N ALA A 106 5.29 13.11 17.52
CA ALA A 106 3.93 13.37 17.07
C ALA A 106 3.00 12.16 17.31
N ALA A 107 3.47 10.94 17.07
CA ALA A 107 2.71 9.73 17.37
C ALA A 107 2.43 9.57 18.87
N PHE A 108 3.43 9.86 19.70
CA PHE A 108 3.24 9.86 21.15
C PHE A 108 2.25 10.93 21.62
N GLU A 109 2.28 12.12 21.04
CA GLU A 109 1.33 13.19 21.36
C GLU A 109 -0.10 12.84 20.93
N VAL A 110 -0.29 12.14 19.80
CA VAL A 110 -1.60 11.58 19.40
C VAL A 110 -2.09 10.58 20.45
N HIS A 111 -1.24 9.65 20.86
CA HIS A 111 -1.56 8.70 21.93
C HIS A 111 -1.98 9.41 23.22
N GLN A 112 -1.18 10.40 23.67
CA GLN A 112 -1.48 11.17 24.87
C GLN A 112 -2.83 11.91 24.75
N TYR A 113 -3.12 12.49 23.59
CA TYR A 113 -4.38 13.18 23.35
C TYR A 113 -5.58 12.24 23.48
N LEU A 114 -5.53 11.07 22.81
CA LEU A 114 -6.61 10.08 22.86
C LEU A 114 -6.81 9.53 24.28
N LEU A 115 -5.73 9.23 25.00
CA LEU A 115 -5.81 8.76 26.38
C LEU A 115 -6.36 9.83 27.33
N LYS A 116 -5.84 11.06 27.25
CA LYS A 116 -6.19 12.13 28.19
C LYS A 116 -7.63 12.62 28.01
N HIS A 117 -8.10 12.74 26.77
CA HIS A 117 -9.38 13.37 26.47
C HIS A 117 -10.52 12.36 26.30
N TYR A 118 -10.22 11.12 25.95
CA TYR A 118 -11.24 10.10 25.65
C TYR A 118 -11.04 8.80 26.46
N GLY A 119 -9.98 8.72 27.28
CA GLY A 119 -9.64 7.48 27.99
C GLY A 119 -9.32 6.31 27.05
N LEU A 120 -9.05 6.59 25.77
CA LEU A 120 -8.80 5.58 24.76
C LEU A 120 -7.34 5.15 24.84
N LYS A 121 -7.12 3.87 25.18
CA LYS A 121 -5.78 3.28 25.20
C LYS A 121 -5.35 2.93 23.79
N THR A 122 -4.11 3.27 23.46
CA THR A 122 -3.48 2.92 22.19
C THR A 122 -2.04 2.49 22.45
N ASP A 123 -1.48 1.69 21.54
CA ASP A 123 -0.05 1.36 21.51
C ASP A 123 0.61 2.00 20.31
N ILE A 124 1.95 2.10 20.32
CA ILE A 124 2.71 2.66 19.21
C ILE A 124 3.74 1.66 18.72
N VAL A 125 3.68 1.37 17.43
CA VAL A 125 4.69 0.58 16.72
C VAL A 125 5.62 1.54 15.98
N PHE A 126 6.78 1.78 16.58
CA PHE A 126 7.82 2.64 16.01
C PHE A 126 8.62 1.95 14.90
N SER A 127 8.77 0.62 14.92
CA SER A 127 9.68 -0.12 14.03
C SER A 127 9.18 -0.22 12.58
N ARG A 128 9.08 0.92 11.90
CA ARG A 128 8.74 1.05 10.48
C ARG A 128 9.75 2.00 9.80
N PRO A 129 9.89 1.91 8.47
CA PRO A 129 10.94 2.65 7.76
C PRO A 129 10.78 4.19 7.83
N ASN A 130 9.57 4.68 7.63
CA ASN A 130 9.26 6.11 7.40
C ASN A 130 7.94 6.57 8.06
N TYR A 131 7.36 5.75 8.94
CA TYR A 131 6.12 6.07 9.64
C TYR A 131 6.11 5.44 11.04
N CYS A 132 5.09 5.74 11.83
CA CYS A 132 4.71 5.00 13.04
C CYS A 132 3.28 4.49 12.90
N LYS A 133 2.93 3.38 13.56
CA LYS A 133 1.53 2.97 13.70
C LYS A 133 1.05 3.25 15.11
N VAL A 134 -0.05 3.96 15.26
CA VAL A 134 -0.81 4.01 16.52
C VAL A 134 -1.90 2.95 16.44
N ASP A 135 -1.78 1.89 17.24
CA ASP A 135 -2.77 0.80 17.32
C ASP A 135 -3.98 1.28 18.12
N LEU A 136 -5.14 1.37 17.46
CA LEU A 136 -6.38 1.81 18.09
C LEU A 136 -7.08 0.67 18.85
N MET A 137 -6.69 -0.59 18.63
CA MET A 137 -7.39 -1.77 19.14
C MET A 137 -6.45 -2.67 19.95
N VAL A 138 -5.79 -2.10 20.97
CA VAL A 138 -4.78 -2.79 21.80
C VAL A 138 -5.26 -4.06 22.50
N ASP A 139 -6.54 -4.08 22.92
CA ASP A 139 -7.11 -5.24 23.62
C ASP A 139 -7.60 -6.35 22.66
N ASN A 140 -7.53 -6.12 21.35
CA ASN A 140 -7.91 -7.08 20.33
C ASN A 140 -6.65 -7.66 19.65
N ASP A 141 -6.20 -8.77 20.21
CA ASP A 141 -5.11 -9.55 19.64
C ASP A 141 -5.59 -10.16 18.31
N ARG A 142 -5.02 -9.71 17.18
CA ARG A 142 -5.24 -10.36 15.89
C ARG A 142 -4.60 -11.73 16.00
N LYS A 143 -5.39 -12.78 16.24
CA LYS A 143 -4.99 -14.16 15.99
C LYS A 143 -4.74 -14.32 14.49
N GLU A 144 -3.56 -13.89 14.04
CA GLU A 144 -2.90 -14.08 12.74
C GLU A 144 -3.68 -13.73 11.45
N ASN A 145 -4.94 -13.30 11.52
CA ASN A 145 -5.73 -12.89 10.38
C ASN A 145 -5.48 -11.42 10.04
N LEU A 146 -5.01 -11.18 8.81
CA LEU A 146 -4.49 -9.90 8.33
C LEU A 146 -5.45 -9.11 7.43
N PHE A 147 -6.58 -9.72 7.05
CA PHE A 147 -7.63 -9.01 6.33
C PHE A 147 -8.33 -8.03 7.25
N LEU A 148 -8.78 -6.90 6.68
CA LEU A 148 -9.97 -6.22 7.17
C LEU A 148 -11.05 -7.27 7.33
N GLN A 149 -11.29 -7.75 8.56
CA GLN A 149 -12.51 -8.49 8.81
C GLN A 149 -13.63 -7.52 8.45
N SER A 150 -14.69 -7.98 7.82
CA SER A 150 -15.84 -7.16 7.37
C SER A 150 -16.52 -6.33 8.47
N ASP A 151 -16.01 -6.41 9.70
CA ASP A 151 -16.43 -5.70 10.90
C ASP A 151 -15.29 -4.92 11.61
N GLU A 152 -14.05 -4.87 11.10
CA GLU A 152 -12.96 -4.13 11.76
C GLU A 152 -13.22 -2.61 11.76
N ILE A 153 -13.66 -2.05 10.62
CA ILE A 153 -14.07 -0.64 10.53
C ILE A 153 -15.21 -0.36 11.53
N GLY A 154 -16.20 -1.25 11.58
CA GLY A 154 -17.32 -1.17 12.52
C GLY A 154 -16.86 -1.20 13.99
N ARG A 155 -15.96 -2.13 14.34
CA ARG A 155 -15.38 -2.23 15.68
C ARG A 155 -14.60 -0.98 16.09
N VAL A 156 -13.81 -0.40 15.19
CA VAL A 156 -13.09 0.86 15.46
C VAL A 156 -14.09 1.99 15.65
N HIS A 157 -15.10 2.09 14.78
CA HIS A 157 -16.15 3.10 14.92
C HIS A 157 -16.89 3.00 16.26
N ASP A 158 -17.27 1.79 16.67
CA ASP A 158 -17.93 1.52 17.95
C ASP A 158 -17.02 1.80 19.14
N LEU A 159 -15.72 1.48 19.02
CA LEU A 159 -14.72 1.81 20.03
C LEU A 159 -14.59 3.32 20.21
N LEU A 160 -14.39 4.06 19.12
CA LEU A 160 -14.30 5.52 19.16
C LEU A 160 -15.56 6.13 19.77
N SER A 161 -16.74 5.66 19.36
CA SER A 161 -18.04 6.10 19.87
C SER A 161 -18.20 5.84 21.37
N ARG A 162 -17.84 4.65 21.87
CA ARG A 162 -17.88 4.32 23.31
C ARG A 162 -16.97 5.19 24.16
N HIS A 163 -15.84 5.62 23.60
CA HIS A 163 -14.92 6.56 24.24
C HIS A 163 -15.31 8.03 24.04
N GLY A 164 -16.43 8.31 23.38
CA GLY A 164 -16.93 9.67 23.14
C GLY A 164 -16.20 10.42 22.02
N TYR A 165 -15.39 9.73 21.20
CA TYR A 165 -14.72 10.31 20.04
C TYR A 165 -15.65 10.27 18.82
N THR A 166 -16.36 11.37 18.56
CA THR A 166 -17.41 11.45 17.52
C THR A 166 -16.92 11.84 16.14
N TYR A 167 -15.62 12.14 15.97
CA TYR A 167 -15.05 12.57 14.70
C TYR A 167 -14.65 11.42 13.76
N GLY A 168 -14.78 10.16 14.22
CA GLY A 168 -14.51 8.96 13.43
C GLY A 168 -13.07 8.86 12.89
N LEU A 169 -12.86 8.01 11.87
CA LEU A 169 -11.54 7.81 11.26
C LEU A 169 -11.00 9.10 10.61
N ALA A 170 -11.86 9.90 9.98
CA ALA A 170 -11.46 11.17 9.37
C ALA A 170 -10.90 12.13 10.43
N GLY A 171 -11.54 12.21 11.59
CA GLY A 171 -11.05 12.99 12.73
C GLY A 171 -9.68 12.55 13.22
N LEU A 172 -9.39 11.25 13.22
CA LEU A 172 -8.07 10.74 13.61
C LEU A 172 -6.98 11.17 12.63
N LEU A 173 -7.27 11.16 11.32
CA LEU A 173 -6.36 11.69 10.31
C LEU A 173 -6.11 13.19 10.51
N GLU A 174 -7.16 13.97 10.75
CA GLU A 174 -7.05 15.41 11.03
C GLU A 174 -6.27 15.70 12.33
N LEU A 175 -6.49 14.91 13.38
CA LEU A 175 -5.74 14.99 14.63
C LEU A 175 -4.25 14.75 14.38
N ALA A 176 -3.90 13.70 13.62
CA ALA A 176 -2.52 13.40 13.26
C ALA A 176 -1.87 14.52 12.44
N ARG A 177 -2.57 15.10 11.47
CA ARG A 177 -2.10 16.27 10.70
C ARG A 177 -1.84 17.46 11.60
N LYS A 178 -2.79 17.78 12.48
CA LYS A 178 -2.70 18.90 13.42
C LYS A 178 -1.49 18.75 14.37
N ILE A 179 -1.32 17.58 14.96
CA ILE A 179 -0.20 17.30 15.87
C ILE A 179 1.12 17.25 15.10
N GLY A 180 1.13 16.70 13.89
CA GLY A 180 2.30 16.77 12.99
C GLY A 180 2.77 18.21 12.78
N LYS A 181 1.85 19.12 12.44
CA LYS A 181 2.15 20.54 12.24
C LYS A 181 2.67 21.22 13.52
N GLN A 182 2.19 20.83 14.70
CA GLN A 182 2.72 21.31 15.99
C GLN A 182 4.15 20.85 16.27
N ASN A 183 4.62 19.82 15.59
CA ASN A 183 5.97 19.28 15.65
C ASN A 183 6.80 19.62 14.40
N ASP A 184 6.37 20.62 13.62
CA ASP A 184 7.03 21.06 12.39
C ASP A 184 7.23 19.93 11.36
N ILE A 185 6.21 19.06 11.21
CA ILE A 185 6.16 18.02 10.18
C ILE A 185 4.81 18.02 9.45
N ASP A 186 4.88 17.82 8.14
CA ASP A 186 3.71 17.58 7.30
C ASP A 186 3.43 16.09 7.25
N ILE A 187 2.77 15.58 8.30
CA ILE A 187 2.34 14.18 8.35
C ILE A 187 1.27 13.96 7.27
N ILE A 188 1.41 12.88 6.51
CA ILE A 188 0.43 12.34 5.56
C ILE A 188 -0.14 11.07 6.19
N PRO A 189 -1.14 11.19 7.08
CA PRO A 189 -1.63 10.04 7.81
C PRO A 189 -2.56 9.20 6.93
N THR A 190 -2.48 7.90 7.09
CA THR A 190 -3.45 6.94 6.54
C THR A 190 -3.93 6.00 7.62
N THR A 191 -4.86 5.11 7.27
CA THR A 191 -5.35 4.11 8.20
C THR A 191 -5.85 2.89 7.47
N ASP A 192 -5.64 1.71 8.05
CA ASP A 192 -6.29 0.45 7.70
C ASP A 192 -7.45 0.16 8.67
N ALA A 193 -8.06 1.23 9.18
CA ALA A 193 -8.96 1.29 10.33
C ALA A 193 -8.30 0.94 11.67
N LYS A 194 -7.69 -0.24 11.82
CA LYS A 194 -7.09 -0.66 13.10
C LYS A 194 -5.94 0.25 13.52
N TYR A 195 -5.08 0.59 12.57
CA TYR A 195 -3.90 1.42 12.79
C TYR A 195 -4.10 2.79 12.18
N LEU A 196 -3.71 3.83 12.93
CA LEU A 196 -3.42 5.15 12.39
C LEU A 196 -1.93 5.18 12.01
N GLU A 197 -1.64 5.32 10.73
CA GLU A 197 -0.28 5.29 10.20
C GLU A 197 0.22 6.72 10.00
N MET A 198 1.16 7.14 10.83
CA MET A 198 1.72 8.49 10.83
C MET A 198 3.06 8.52 10.10
N GLY A 199 3.04 8.86 8.82
CA GLY A 199 4.24 8.94 7.97
C GLY A 199 4.28 10.20 7.13
N ILE A 200 5.29 10.27 6.27
CA ILE A 200 5.54 11.41 5.36
C ILE A 200 5.32 11.06 3.88
N THR A 201 5.03 9.80 3.58
CA THR A 201 4.77 9.30 2.23
C THR A 201 3.64 8.26 2.25
N THR A 202 3.17 7.93 1.05
CA THR A 202 2.12 6.95 0.76
C THR A 202 2.53 6.07 -0.42
N LYS A 203 1.68 5.10 -0.81
CA LYS A 203 1.88 4.34 -2.06
C LYS A 203 1.96 5.26 -3.29
N GLY A 204 1.34 6.44 -3.25
CA GLY A 204 1.38 7.43 -4.33
C GLY A 204 2.78 7.94 -4.62
N ASP A 205 3.66 8.05 -3.62
CA ASP A 205 5.05 8.45 -3.82
C ASP A 205 5.83 7.41 -4.63
N ASN A 206 5.55 6.12 -4.40
CA ASN A 206 6.12 5.05 -5.22
C ASN A 206 5.61 5.12 -6.66
N VAL A 207 4.29 5.31 -6.83
CA VAL A 207 3.67 5.41 -8.16
C VAL A 207 4.26 6.59 -8.94
N ASN A 208 4.33 7.78 -8.32
CA ASN A 208 4.89 8.98 -8.95
C ASN A 208 6.34 8.74 -9.41
N TYR A 209 7.17 8.13 -8.54
CA TYR A 209 8.54 7.80 -8.90
C TYR A 209 8.60 6.90 -10.13
N PHE A 210 7.88 5.78 -10.13
CA PHE A 210 7.95 4.81 -11.23
C PHE A 210 7.32 5.30 -12.53
N MET A 211 6.22 6.06 -12.45
CA MET A 211 5.61 6.67 -13.62
C MET A 211 6.62 7.59 -14.34
N GLN A 212 7.28 8.48 -13.59
CA GLN A 212 8.23 9.45 -14.15
C GLN A 212 9.57 8.81 -14.56
N HIS A 213 10.11 7.89 -13.74
CA HIS A 213 11.48 7.42 -13.89
C HIS A 213 11.61 6.09 -14.64
N VAL A 214 10.52 5.33 -14.78
CA VAL A 214 10.52 4.03 -15.47
C VAL A 214 9.53 4.03 -16.62
N VAL A 215 8.25 4.32 -16.38
CA VAL A 215 7.19 4.22 -17.40
C VAL A 215 7.43 5.20 -18.55
N GLU A 216 7.55 6.50 -18.24
CA GLU A 216 7.79 7.56 -19.23
C GLU A 216 9.10 7.32 -20.00
N LYS A 217 10.18 6.96 -19.30
CA LYS A 217 11.49 6.68 -19.95
C LYS A 217 11.47 5.48 -20.89
N ASN A 218 10.48 4.60 -20.76
CA ASN A 218 10.27 3.47 -21.66
C ASN A 218 9.19 3.75 -22.72
N SER A 219 8.76 5.01 -22.88
CA SER A 219 7.73 5.43 -23.83
C SER A 219 6.41 4.65 -23.67
N ILE A 220 6.07 4.32 -22.42
CA ILE A 220 4.78 3.70 -22.07
C ILE A 220 3.83 4.84 -21.68
N THR A 221 2.62 4.83 -22.23
CA THR A 221 1.59 5.84 -21.93
C THR A 221 0.69 5.38 -20.77
N SER A 222 -0.02 6.31 -20.11
CA SER A 222 -0.98 5.98 -19.04
C SER A 222 -2.06 4.99 -19.52
N SER A 223 -2.45 5.07 -20.80
CA SER A 223 -3.38 4.12 -21.40
C SER A 223 -2.82 2.69 -21.51
N GLU A 224 -1.51 2.50 -21.43
CA GLU A 224 -0.87 1.18 -21.45
C GLU A 224 -0.50 0.71 -20.03
N CYS A 225 -0.98 1.41 -19.01
CA CYS A 225 -0.79 1.09 -17.60
C CYS A 225 -2.11 0.64 -16.95
N CYS A 226 -2.02 -0.32 -16.02
CA CYS A 226 -3.11 -0.65 -15.10
C CYS A 226 -2.62 -0.84 -13.68
N PHE A 227 -3.54 -0.65 -12.73
CA PHE A 227 -3.33 -0.77 -11.30
C PHE A 227 -4.32 -1.77 -10.70
N TRP A 228 -3.83 -2.67 -9.85
CA TRP A 228 -4.61 -3.70 -9.18
C TRP A 228 -4.43 -3.62 -7.67
N GLY A 229 -5.52 -3.77 -6.93
CA GLY A 229 -5.53 -3.64 -5.48
C GLY A 229 -6.80 -4.24 -4.89
N ASP A 230 -6.84 -4.34 -3.57
CA ASP A 230 -8.00 -4.80 -2.80
C ASP A 230 -8.48 -3.76 -1.78
N GLU A 231 -7.74 -2.65 -1.63
CA GLU A 231 -8.03 -1.58 -0.68
C GLU A 231 -8.22 -0.22 -1.37
N PHE A 232 -8.87 -0.16 -2.55
CA PHE A 232 -9.19 1.14 -3.19
C PHE A 232 -10.37 1.85 -2.53
N ARG A 233 -11.21 1.10 -1.82
CA ARG A 233 -12.44 1.60 -1.22
C ARG A 233 -12.15 2.60 -0.10
N PHE A 234 -13.00 3.61 0.01
CA PHE A 234 -12.98 4.52 1.15
C PHE A 234 -13.52 3.81 2.39
N LEU A 235 -12.80 3.93 3.51
CA LEU A 235 -13.18 3.34 4.79
C LEU A 235 -14.28 4.15 5.50
N ALA A 236 -14.34 5.45 5.19
CA ALA A 236 -15.35 6.41 5.61
C ALA A 236 -15.32 7.62 4.67
N GLU A 237 -16.27 8.54 4.79
CA GLU A 237 -16.23 9.80 4.05
C GLU A 237 -14.90 10.52 4.29
N GLY A 238 -14.16 10.82 3.21
CA GLY A 238 -12.85 11.48 3.28
C GLY A 238 -11.70 10.61 3.79
N VAL A 239 -11.89 9.29 3.95
CA VAL A 239 -10.84 8.35 4.40
C VAL A 239 -10.56 7.33 3.29
N PRO A 240 -9.59 7.61 2.39
CA PRO A 240 -9.22 6.68 1.33
C PRO A 240 -8.60 5.40 1.90
N GLY A 241 -8.89 4.26 1.27
CA GLY A 241 -8.15 3.03 1.50
C GLY A 241 -6.69 3.13 1.03
N SER A 242 -5.87 2.15 1.41
CA SER A 242 -4.43 2.16 1.15
C SER A 242 -4.08 2.24 -0.34
N ASP A 243 -4.80 1.48 -1.18
CA ASP A 243 -4.56 1.44 -2.63
C ASP A 243 -5.08 2.67 -3.35
N ALA A 244 -6.06 3.37 -2.78
CA ALA A 244 -6.56 4.62 -3.34
C ALA A 244 -5.45 5.68 -3.49
N TYR A 245 -4.39 5.61 -2.68
CA TYR A 245 -3.22 6.48 -2.82
C TYR A 245 -2.39 6.21 -4.07
N MET A 246 -2.58 5.08 -4.77
CA MET A 246 -1.97 4.84 -6.08
C MET A 246 -2.59 5.71 -7.19
N ILE A 247 -3.77 6.30 -6.95
CA ILE A 247 -4.40 7.27 -7.84
C ILE A 247 -3.79 8.65 -7.56
N THR A 248 -2.90 9.09 -8.44
CA THR A 248 -2.22 10.37 -8.34
C THR A 248 -2.50 11.21 -9.59
N SER A 249 -2.01 12.44 -9.64
CA SER A 249 -2.15 13.27 -10.84
C SER A 249 -1.53 12.59 -12.08
N VAL A 250 -0.40 11.88 -11.94
CA VAL A 250 0.31 11.24 -13.06
C VAL A 250 -0.25 9.85 -13.43
N SER A 251 -1.01 9.20 -12.55
CA SER A 251 -1.67 7.92 -12.83
C SER A 251 -3.18 8.04 -13.05
N SER A 252 -3.75 9.25 -12.98
CA SER A 252 -5.19 9.48 -13.05
C SER A 252 -5.87 8.95 -14.32
N ASP A 253 -5.15 8.93 -15.45
CA ASP A 253 -5.63 8.42 -16.74
C ASP A 253 -5.36 6.91 -16.95
N CYS A 254 -4.88 6.19 -15.93
CA CYS A 254 -4.67 4.74 -15.98
C CYS A 254 -5.95 3.97 -15.63
N ASP A 255 -5.96 2.66 -15.96
CA ASP A 255 -7.06 1.78 -15.58
C ASP A 255 -6.83 1.20 -14.17
N PHE A 256 -7.82 1.28 -13.28
CA PHE A 256 -7.72 0.79 -11.89
C PHE A 256 -8.76 -0.31 -11.63
N PHE A 257 -8.33 -1.39 -10.98
CA PHE A 257 -9.15 -2.57 -10.71
C PHE A 257 -9.08 -2.97 -9.24
N ASP A 258 -10.25 -3.15 -8.62
CA ASP A 258 -10.39 -3.59 -7.23
C ASP A 258 -10.88 -5.04 -7.15
N VAL A 259 -10.11 -5.93 -6.51
CA VAL A 259 -10.40 -7.37 -6.44
C VAL A 259 -11.29 -7.77 -5.26
N SER A 260 -11.63 -6.86 -4.34
CA SER A 260 -12.48 -7.15 -3.17
C SER A 260 -13.95 -7.42 -3.58
N GLY A 261 -14.38 -6.87 -4.72
CA GLY A 261 -15.68 -7.15 -5.35
C GLY A 261 -16.87 -6.38 -4.79
N GLU A 262 -16.66 -5.55 -3.77
CA GLU A 262 -17.69 -4.67 -3.27
C GLU A 262 -17.64 -3.31 -3.97
N MET A 263 -18.74 -2.92 -4.61
CA MET A 263 -18.79 -1.72 -5.46
C MET A 263 -19.05 -0.43 -4.66
N SER A 264 -19.38 -0.54 -3.37
CA SER A 264 -19.70 0.61 -2.53
C SER A 264 -18.41 1.37 -2.16
N LEU A 265 -18.49 2.70 -2.16
CA LEU A 265 -17.38 3.59 -1.74
C LEU A 265 -16.09 3.44 -2.57
N LEU A 266 -16.16 2.94 -3.80
CA LEU A 266 -15.04 2.99 -4.73
C LEU A 266 -14.87 4.40 -5.32
N PRO A 267 -13.63 4.86 -5.57
CA PRO A 267 -13.39 6.04 -6.40
C PRO A 267 -13.98 5.86 -7.81
N ASN A 268 -14.45 6.94 -8.43
CA ASN A 268 -15.17 6.89 -9.72
C ASN A 268 -14.38 6.23 -10.87
N ASN A 269 -13.05 6.29 -10.83
CA ASN A 269 -12.16 5.74 -11.85
C ASN A 269 -11.68 4.30 -11.54
N VAL A 270 -12.22 3.66 -10.50
CA VAL A 270 -11.87 2.29 -10.11
C VAL A 270 -13.00 1.32 -10.47
N MET A 271 -12.64 0.24 -11.16
CA MET A 271 -13.56 -0.84 -11.51
C MET A 271 -13.45 -1.98 -10.48
N GLY A 272 -14.51 -2.21 -9.70
CA GLY A 272 -14.59 -3.42 -8.89
C GLY A 272 -14.83 -4.65 -9.75
N VAL A 273 -13.89 -5.59 -9.71
CA VAL A 273 -13.93 -6.85 -10.48
C VAL A 273 -14.22 -8.07 -9.60
N GLY A 274 -13.94 -7.98 -8.29
CA GLY A 274 -14.16 -9.08 -7.35
C GLY A 274 -13.28 -10.29 -7.62
N GLY A 275 -13.57 -11.40 -6.94
CA GLY A 275 -12.86 -12.67 -7.11
C GLY A 275 -11.47 -12.74 -6.43
N SER A 276 -11.07 -11.71 -5.68
CA SER A 276 -9.81 -11.66 -4.93
C SER A 276 -8.60 -12.02 -5.82
N ILE A 277 -7.64 -12.76 -5.27
CA ILE A 277 -6.38 -13.11 -5.94
C ILE A 277 -6.59 -13.85 -7.27
N GLU A 278 -7.66 -14.62 -7.40
CA GLU A 278 -7.94 -15.43 -8.59
C GLU A 278 -8.23 -14.55 -9.81
N SER A 279 -8.89 -13.41 -9.62
CA SER A 279 -9.14 -12.45 -10.70
C SER A 279 -7.86 -11.82 -11.22
N PHE A 280 -6.96 -11.44 -10.31
CA PHE A 280 -5.66 -10.89 -10.71
C PHE A 280 -4.79 -11.95 -11.41
N HIS A 281 -4.77 -13.18 -10.88
CA HIS A 281 -4.03 -14.29 -11.48
C HIS A 281 -4.53 -14.62 -12.89
N LYS A 282 -5.85 -14.68 -13.07
CA LYS A 282 -6.48 -14.86 -14.38
C LYS A 282 -6.16 -13.70 -15.32
N PHE A 283 -6.13 -12.47 -14.83
CA PHE A 283 -5.72 -11.31 -15.63
C PHE A 283 -4.28 -11.44 -16.15
N LEU A 284 -3.32 -11.85 -15.31
CA LEU A 284 -1.94 -12.06 -15.75
C LEU A 284 -1.84 -13.11 -16.86
N GLU A 285 -2.55 -14.24 -16.73
CA GLU A 285 -2.62 -15.27 -17.78
C GLU A 285 -3.23 -14.74 -19.08
N GLN A 286 -4.32 -13.97 -18.97
CA GLN A 286 -4.94 -13.37 -20.13
C GLN A 286 -4.02 -12.35 -20.82
N GLN A 287 -3.22 -11.57 -20.06
CA GLN A 287 -2.29 -10.61 -20.63
C GLN A 287 -1.21 -11.32 -21.44
N LEU A 288 -0.73 -12.47 -20.94
CA LEU A 288 0.26 -13.28 -21.63
C LEU A 288 -0.23 -13.70 -23.02
N ASN A 289 -1.51 -14.05 -23.16
CA ASN A 289 -2.11 -14.46 -24.43
C ASN A 289 -2.22 -13.32 -25.47
N LEU A 290 -1.96 -12.06 -25.08
CA LEU A 290 -1.96 -10.91 -25.99
C LEU A 290 -0.57 -10.63 -26.62
N TYR A 291 0.46 -11.40 -26.25
CA TYR A 291 1.85 -11.21 -26.68
C TYR A 291 2.50 -12.51 -27.14
#